data_AF-A0A7C4YFK4-F1
#
_entry.id   AF-A0A7C4YFK4-F1
#
_cell.length_a   1.000
_cell.length_b   1.000
_cell.length_c   1.000
_cell.angle_alpha   90.00
_cell.angle_beta   90.00
_cell.angle_gamma   90.00
#
_symmetry.space_group_name_H-M   'P 1'
#
loop_
_entity.id
_entity.type
_entity.pdbx_description
1 polymer ?
#
loop_
_entity_poly.entity_id
_entity_poly.type
_entity_poly.pdbx_seq_one_letter_code
_entity_poly.pdbx_strand_id
1 'polypeptide(L)'
;MVVKNKTKTENMEKWIRLSILLFAIILIVLFIFFLKQYIILKKADIINIRETEISSLIKSHNKFSAQDADIIRSWMTFDYINKLFNISQSYLQTTLNITSSHYPKLVVSDYIEDNKLDKNIFLQSLISAVKGYINQH
;
A
#
# COMPACT_ATOMS: atom_id res chain seq x y z
N MET A 1 50.03 -50.00 20.19
CA MET A 1 49.17 -49.45 19.11
C MET A 1 48.07 -48.47 19.58
N VAL A 2 47.98 -48.09 20.86
CA VAL A 2 46.84 -47.32 21.40
C VAL A 2 46.98 -45.78 21.27
N VAL A 3 48.21 -45.25 21.21
CA VAL A 3 48.48 -43.80 21.22
C VAL A 3 48.03 -43.09 19.93
N LYS A 4 48.03 -43.79 18.79
CA LYS A 4 47.72 -43.19 17.47
C LYS A 4 46.24 -42.85 17.29
N ASN A 5 45.35 -43.48 18.06
CA ASN A 5 43.91 -43.24 17.96
C ASN A 5 43.46 -41.97 18.71
N LYS A 6 44.15 -41.61 19.80
CA LYS A 6 43.77 -40.46 20.65
C LYS A 6 44.06 -39.11 19.97
N THR A 7 45.14 -39.02 19.21
CA THR A 7 45.50 -37.80 18.48
C THR A 7 44.61 -37.57 17.24
N LYS A 8 44.06 -38.64 16.65
CA LYS A 8 43.14 -38.55 15.51
C LYS A 8 41.78 -38.00 15.92
N THR A 9 41.25 -38.40 17.08
CA THR A 9 39.95 -37.93 17.59
C THR A 9 40.00 -36.45 17.99
N GLU A 10 41.10 -36.00 18.62
CA GLU A 10 41.27 -34.59 19.01
C GLU A 10 41.32 -33.64 17.80
N ASN A 11 41.94 -34.06 16.70
CA ASN A 11 41.97 -33.27 15.48
C ASN A 11 40.60 -33.25 14.78
N MET A 12 39.85 -34.36 14.79
CA MET A 12 38.50 -34.41 14.23
C MET A 12 37.52 -33.49 14.96
N GLU A 13 37.57 -33.44 16.30
CA GLU A 13 36.73 -32.51 17.08
C GLU A 13 37.01 -31.05 16.75
N LYS A 14 38.29 -30.69 16.54
CA LYS A 14 38.67 -29.32 16.13
C LYS A 14 38.05 -28.95 14.78
N TRP A 15 38.10 -29.85 13.79
CA TRP A 15 37.50 -29.61 12.47
C TRP A 15 35.97 -29.51 12.53
N ILE A 16 35.31 -30.32 13.36
CA ILE A 16 33.86 -30.24 13.54
C ILE A 16 33.47 -28.90 14.15
N ARG A 17 34.15 -28.45 15.22
CA ARG A 17 33.89 -27.14 15.83
C ARG A 17 34.12 -25.99 14.84
N LEU A 18 35.17 -26.08 14.03
CA LEU A 18 35.51 -25.06 13.03
C LEU A 18 34.47 -25.02 11.90
N SER A 19 33.96 -26.18 11.47
CA SER A 19 32.89 -26.28 10.48
C SER A 19 31.56 -25.71 11.00
N ILE A 20 31.19 -26.00 12.25
CA ILE A 20 29.99 -25.44 12.89
C ILE A 20 30.09 -23.92 12.99
N LEU A 21 31.27 -23.40 13.38
CA LEU A 21 31.50 -21.97 13.51
C LEU A 21 31.37 -21.26 12.14
N LEU A 22 31.95 -21.83 11.09
CA LEU A 22 31.79 -21.35 9.71
C LEU A 22 30.32 -21.33 9.27
N PHE A 23 29.58 -22.39 9.55
CA PHE A 23 28.17 -22.49 9.19
C PHE A 23 27.31 -21.45 9.93
N ALA A 24 27.58 -21.22 11.22
CA ALA A 24 26.90 -20.20 12.01
C ALA A 24 27.15 -18.79 11.45
N ILE A 25 28.37 -18.47 11.03
CA ILE A 25 28.70 -17.18 10.38
C ILE A 25 27.90 -17.01 9.08
N ILE A 26 27.85 -18.04 8.23
CA ILE A 26 27.10 -18.00 6.97
C ILE A 26 25.61 -17.74 7.23
N LEU A 27 25.02 -18.43 8.22
CA LEU A 27 23.63 -18.23 8.64
C LEU A 27 23.37 -16.79 9.10
N ILE A 28 24.27 -16.21 9.89
CA ILE A 28 24.14 -14.83 10.37
C ILE A 28 24.17 -13.84 9.20
N VAL A 29 25.09 -14.01 8.25
CA VAL A 29 25.19 -13.15 7.06
C VAL A 29 23.92 -13.24 6.22
N LEU A 30 23.40 -14.44 5.98
CA LEU A 30 22.15 -14.64 5.24
C LEU A 30 20.95 -14.03 5.97
N PHE A 31 20.90 -14.16 7.30
CA PHE A 31 19.83 -13.58 8.11
C PHE A 31 19.84 -12.05 8.05
N ILE A 32 21.02 -11.41 8.13
CA ILE A 32 21.15 -9.96 7.98
C ILE A 32 20.73 -9.52 6.56
N PHE A 33 21.12 -10.27 5.52
CA PHE A 33 20.71 -10.00 4.16
C PHE A 33 19.19 -10.09 3.98
N PHE A 34 18.57 -11.13 4.55
CA PHE A 34 17.12 -11.31 4.53
C PHE A 34 16.39 -10.18 5.26
N LEU A 35 16.87 -9.76 6.44
CA LEU A 35 16.29 -8.63 7.17
C LEU A 35 16.38 -7.32 6.37
N LYS A 36 17.49 -7.07 5.68
CA LYS A 36 17.62 -5.89 4.80
C LYS A 36 16.61 -5.91 3.67
N GLN A 37 16.47 -7.05 2.99
CA GLN A 37 15.48 -7.20 1.92
C GLN A 37 14.06 -7.07 2.47
N TYR A 38 13.73 -7.70 3.59
CA TYR A 38 12.43 -7.58 4.23
C TYR A 38 12.10 -6.13 4.60
N ILE A 39 13.06 -5.36 5.12
CA ILE A 39 12.87 -3.93 5.42
C ILE A 39 12.67 -3.12 4.14
N ILE A 40 13.44 -3.39 3.09
CA ILE A 40 13.30 -2.71 1.79
C ILE A 40 11.92 -3.00 1.18
N LEU A 41 11.49 -4.26 1.15
CA LEU A 41 10.16 -4.65 0.65
C LEU A 41 9.03 -4.09 1.52
N LYS A 42 9.16 -4.13 2.85
CA LYS A 42 8.17 -3.52 3.77
C LYS A 42 8.06 -2.01 3.58
N LYS A 43 9.16 -1.33 3.23
CA LYS A 43 9.14 0.10 2.87
C LYS A 43 8.62 0.36 1.46
N ALA A 44 8.81 -0.58 0.53
CA ALA A 44 8.41 -0.43 -0.86
C ALA A 44 6.91 -0.75 -1.10
N ASP A 45 6.28 -1.60 -0.29
CA ASP A 45 4.98 -2.19 -0.66
C ASP A 45 3.77 -1.69 0.14
N ILE A 46 3.95 -0.87 1.19
CA ILE A 46 2.81 -0.44 2.01
C ILE A 46 3.08 0.98 2.55
N ILE A 47 2.31 1.98 2.07
CA ILE A 47 2.11 3.33 2.63
C ILE A 47 3.00 4.50 2.10
N ASN A 48 4.33 4.38 1.97
CA ASN A 48 5.14 5.62 1.88
C ASN A 48 5.17 6.36 0.54
N ILE A 49 5.09 5.69 -0.62
CA ILE A 49 5.17 6.41 -1.91
C ILE A 49 3.87 7.19 -2.20
N ARG A 50 2.73 6.66 -1.71
CA ARG A 50 1.39 7.23 -1.96
C ARG A 50 1.02 8.33 -0.96
N GLU A 51 1.45 8.22 0.30
CA GLU A 51 1.25 9.30 1.27
C GLU A 51 2.09 10.53 0.94
N THR A 52 3.30 10.38 0.39
CA THR A 52 4.11 11.56 0.00
C THR A 52 3.49 12.36 -1.13
N GLU A 53 2.82 11.71 -2.08
CA GLU A 53 2.17 12.39 -3.20
C GLU A 53 0.85 13.05 -2.77
N ILE A 54 0.02 12.34 -2.00
CA ILE A 54 -1.21 12.92 -1.45
C ILE A 54 -0.90 14.05 -0.44
N SER A 55 0.11 13.87 0.42
CA SER A 55 0.47 14.91 1.41
C SER A 55 1.16 16.11 0.77
N SER A 56 1.88 15.97 -0.34
CA SER A 56 2.43 17.11 -1.07
C SER A 56 1.32 17.88 -1.80
N LEU A 57 0.35 17.18 -2.39
CA LEU A 57 -0.83 17.80 -3.00
C LEU A 57 -1.72 18.50 -1.97
N ILE A 58 -1.92 17.92 -0.77
CA ILE A 58 -2.71 18.55 0.30
C ILE A 58 -1.96 19.75 0.92
N LYS A 59 -0.63 19.70 1.06
CA LYS A 59 0.18 20.80 1.60
C LYS A 59 0.26 21.98 0.65
N SER A 60 0.35 21.71 -0.65
CA SER A 60 0.14 22.70 -1.69
C SER A 60 -1.33 23.13 -1.63
N HIS A 61 -1.64 24.30 -1.09
CA HIS A 61 -3.00 24.88 -1.03
C HIS A 61 -3.63 25.13 -2.43
N ASN A 62 -3.09 24.53 -3.48
CA ASN A 62 -3.68 24.55 -4.81
C ASN A 62 -4.87 23.60 -4.83
N LYS A 63 -5.99 24.09 -5.37
CA LYS A 63 -7.17 23.28 -5.64
C LYS A 63 -6.76 22.08 -6.51
N PHE A 64 -7.21 20.89 -6.13
CA PHE A 64 -7.01 19.70 -6.95
C PHE A 64 -7.57 19.91 -8.35
N SER A 65 -6.76 19.58 -9.35
CA SER A 65 -7.10 19.73 -10.76
C SER A 65 -7.81 18.48 -11.30
N ALA A 66 -8.35 18.55 -12.52
CA ALA A 66 -8.95 17.40 -13.17
C ALA A 66 -7.92 16.26 -13.39
N GLN A 67 -6.63 16.59 -13.52
CA GLN A 67 -5.56 15.59 -13.65
C GLN A 67 -5.37 14.78 -12.36
N ASP A 68 -5.69 15.37 -11.21
CA ASP A 68 -5.52 14.74 -9.90
C ASP A 68 -6.70 13.82 -9.53
N ALA A 69 -7.79 13.78 -10.31
CA ALA A 69 -8.94 12.92 -10.04
C ALA A 69 -8.59 11.42 -10.02
N ASP A 70 -7.46 11.04 -10.62
CA ASP A 70 -6.96 9.67 -10.59
C ASP A 70 -6.44 9.25 -9.20
N ILE A 71 -6.42 10.13 -8.19
CA ILE A 71 -6.17 9.76 -6.78
C ILE A 71 -7.39 9.13 -6.10
N ILE A 72 -8.58 9.21 -6.69
CA ILE A 72 -9.81 8.66 -6.09
C ILE A 72 -9.69 7.14 -5.92
N ARG A 73 -10.07 6.64 -4.75
CA ARG A 73 -10.01 5.20 -4.40
C ARG A 73 -11.32 4.74 -3.78
N SER A 74 -11.60 3.44 -3.88
CA SER A 74 -12.83 2.85 -3.33
C SER A 74 -12.94 2.94 -1.80
N TRP A 75 -11.83 3.06 -1.07
CA TRP A 75 -11.88 3.20 0.39
C TRP A 75 -12.30 4.60 0.85
N MET A 76 -12.33 5.59 -0.06
CA MET A 76 -12.73 6.96 0.26
C MET A 76 -14.24 7.07 0.43
N THR A 77 -14.70 7.99 1.27
CA THR A 77 -16.12 8.38 1.33
C THR A 77 -16.44 9.42 0.27
N PHE A 78 -17.72 9.50 -0.13
CA PHE A 78 -18.16 10.57 -1.03
C PHE A 78 -17.95 11.96 -0.41
N ASP A 79 -18.14 12.11 0.91
CA ASP A 79 -17.86 13.34 1.65
C ASP A 79 -16.39 13.76 1.56
N TYR A 80 -15.48 12.79 1.67
CA TYR A 80 -14.05 13.05 1.52
C TYR A 80 -13.71 13.53 0.11
N ILE A 81 -14.23 12.85 -0.92
CA ILE A 81 -14.02 13.22 -2.33
C ILE A 81 -14.60 14.62 -2.60
N ASN A 82 -15.81 14.90 -2.12
CA ASN A 82 -16.45 16.21 -2.28
C ASN A 82 -15.59 17.33 -1.68
N LYS A 83 -15.04 17.12 -0.48
CA LYS A 83 -14.14 18.09 0.16
C LYS A 83 -12.81 18.22 -0.57
N LEU A 84 -12.25 17.10 -1.03
CA LEU A 84 -10.95 17.06 -1.70
C LEU A 84 -10.97 17.87 -3.00
N PHE A 85 -12.02 17.75 -3.79
CA PHE A 85 -12.17 18.44 -5.08
C PHE A 85 -13.09 19.67 -5.03
N ASN A 86 -13.52 20.10 -3.83
CA ASN A 86 -14.46 21.21 -3.62
C ASN A 86 -15.74 21.09 -4.47
N ILE A 87 -16.32 19.90 -4.50
CA ILE A 87 -17.54 19.56 -5.24
C ILE A 87 -18.76 19.78 -4.36
N SER A 88 -19.84 20.30 -4.95
CA SER A 88 -21.14 20.36 -4.28
C SER A 88 -21.58 18.97 -3.84
N GLN A 89 -22.04 18.86 -2.59
CA GLN A 89 -22.49 17.59 -2.02
C GLN A 89 -23.60 16.94 -2.84
N SER A 90 -24.48 17.71 -3.50
CA SER A 90 -25.55 17.14 -4.32
C SER A 90 -25.08 16.64 -5.70
N TYR A 91 -23.93 17.11 -6.20
CA TYR A 91 -23.52 16.85 -7.58
C TYR A 91 -23.23 15.36 -7.83
N LEU A 92 -22.34 14.75 -7.05
CA LEU A 92 -22.03 13.32 -7.25
C LEU A 92 -23.25 12.45 -6.97
N GLN A 93 -24.12 12.86 -6.03
CA GLN A 93 -25.36 12.14 -5.74
C GLN A 93 -26.28 12.08 -6.96
N THR A 94 -26.50 13.21 -7.64
CA THR A 94 -27.38 13.29 -8.81
C THR A 94 -26.71 12.71 -10.05
N THR A 95 -25.43 12.99 -10.29
CA THR A 95 -24.70 12.52 -11.47
C THR A 95 -24.53 10.99 -11.48
N LEU A 96 -24.30 10.38 -10.32
CA LEU A 96 -24.12 8.92 -10.20
C LEU A 96 -25.39 8.18 -9.74
N ASN A 97 -26.51 8.88 -9.61
CA ASN A 97 -27.80 8.34 -9.13
C ASN A 97 -27.67 7.55 -7.82
N ILE A 98 -26.95 8.10 -6.84
CA ILE A 98 -26.74 7.43 -5.54
C ILE A 98 -27.99 7.59 -4.67
N THR A 99 -28.65 6.47 -4.38
CA THR A 99 -29.91 6.42 -3.62
C THR A 99 -29.75 6.13 -2.13
N SER A 100 -28.53 5.87 -1.66
CA SER A 100 -28.26 5.51 -0.26
C SER A 100 -28.55 6.66 0.69
N SER A 101 -29.28 6.38 1.77
CA SER A 101 -29.56 7.33 2.86
C SER A 101 -28.33 7.77 3.64
N HIS A 102 -27.24 7.00 3.56
CA HIS A 102 -25.98 7.29 4.24
C HIS A 102 -25.09 8.26 3.45
N TYR A 103 -25.50 8.67 2.25
CA TYR A 103 -24.79 9.67 1.47
C TYR A 103 -24.74 11.02 2.23
N PRO A 104 -23.60 11.75 2.25
CA PRO A 104 -22.32 11.49 1.56
C PRO A 104 -21.30 10.71 2.41
N LYS A 105 -21.64 10.32 3.64
CA LYS A 105 -20.71 9.66 4.57
C LYS A 105 -20.46 8.18 4.23
N LEU A 106 -21.07 7.69 3.15
CA LEU A 106 -20.91 6.35 2.62
C LEU A 106 -19.54 6.16 1.96
N VAL A 107 -18.90 5.01 2.24
CA VAL A 107 -17.66 4.60 1.58
C VAL A 107 -17.98 4.09 0.18
N VAL A 108 -17.15 4.43 -0.80
CA VAL A 108 -17.36 4.03 -2.20
C VAL A 108 -17.37 2.50 -2.36
N SER A 109 -16.51 1.76 -1.65
CA SER A 109 -16.49 0.29 -1.66
C SER A 109 -17.81 -0.30 -1.19
N ASP A 110 -18.33 0.20 -0.06
CA ASP A 110 -19.54 -0.32 0.56
C ASP A 110 -20.72 -0.09 -0.40
N TYR A 111 -20.79 1.09 -1.03
CA TYR A 111 -21.80 1.35 -2.07
C TYR A 111 -21.71 0.39 -3.27
N ILE A 112 -20.49 0.14 -3.77
CA ILE A 112 -20.27 -0.78 -4.90
C ILE A 112 -20.72 -2.19 -4.53
N GLU A 113 -20.36 -2.65 -3.33
CA GLU A 113 -20.69 -3.99 -2.83
C GLU A 113 -22.20 -4.16 -2.60
N ASP A 114 -22.83 -3.20 -1.92
CA ASP A 114 -24.28 -3.21 -1.64
C ASP A 114 -25.12 -3.24 -2.93
N ASN A 115 -24.64 -2.57 -3.97
CA ASN A 115 -25.33 -2.45 -5.26
C ASN A 115 -24.83 -3.45 -6.32
N LYS A 116 -23.91 -4.36 -5.96
CA LYS A 116 -23.32 -5.37 -6.86
C LYS A 116 -22.78 -4.78 -8.16
N LEU A 117 -22.13 -3.62 -8.07
CA LEU A 117 -21.56 -2.92 -9.22
C LEU A 117 -20.16 -3.46 -9.55
N ASP A 118 -19.76 -3.35 -10.82
CA ASP A 118 -18.36 -3.57 -11.16
C ASP A 118 -17.51 -2.42 -10.61
N LYS A 119 -16.53 -2.78 -9.77
CA LYS A 119 -15.67 -1.83 -9.07
C LYS A 119 -14.89 -0.92 -10.02
N ASN A 120 -14.35 -1.47 -11.10
CA ASN A 120 -13.51 -0.71 -12.03
C ASN A 120 -14.37 0.25 -12.86
N ILE A 121 -15.50 -0.24 -13.36
CA ILE A 121 -16.46 0.58 -14.12
C ILE A 121 -16.96 1.74 -13.25
N PHE A 122 -17.41 1.46 -12.02
CA PHE A 122 -17.95 2.49 -11.15
C PHE A 122 -16.90 3.54 -10.77
N LEU A 123 -15.68 3.12 -10.43
CA LEU A 123 -14.60 4.07 -10.13
C LEU A 123 -14.27 4.96 -11.34
N GLN A 124 -14.26 4.42 -12.55
CA GLN A 124 -14.04 5.22 -13.77
C GLN A 124 -15.18 6.23 -14.01
N SER A 125 -16.43 5.86 -13.75
CA SER A 125 -17.57 6.77 -13.80
C SER A 125 -17.45 7.89 -12.76
N LEU A 126 -17.06 7.55 -11.53
CA LEU A 126 -16.83 8.52 -10.45
C LEU A 126 -15.69 9.50 -10.79
N ILE A 127 -14.56 8.99 -11.27
CA ILE A 127 -13.43 9.81 -11.72
C ILE A 127 -13.86 10.75 -12.86
N SER A 128 -14.59 10.22 -13.85
CA SER A 128 -15.11 11.01 -14.96
C SER A 128 -16.07 12.10 -14.50
N ALA A 129 -16.94 11.82 -13.53
CA ALA A 129 -17.84 12.81 -12.95
C ALA A 129 -17.08 13.94 -12.23
N VAL A 130 -16.07 13.60 -11.43
CA VAL A 130 -15.20 14.59 -10.77
C VAL A 130 -14.46 15.45 -11.79
N LYS A 131 -13.85 14.85 -12.81
CA LYS A 131 -13.19 15.58 -13.91
C LYS A 131 -14.17 16.51 -14.63
N GLY A 132 -15.39 16.03 -14.88
CA GLY A 132 -16.46 16.81 -15.49
C GLY A 132 -16.83 18.05 -14.70
N TYR A 133 -16.97 17.92 -13.37
CA TYR A 133 -17.28 19.06 -12.49
C TYR A 133 -16.18 20.13 -12.51
N ILE A 134 -14.93 19.72 -12.37
CA ILE A 134 -13.76 20.61 -12.31
C ILE A 134 -13.55 21.33 -13.64
N ASN A 135 -13.80 20.66 -14.78
CA ASN A 135 -13.68 21.32 -16.09
C ASN A 135 -14.79 22.35 -16.36
N GLN A 136 -15.89 22.32 -15.60
CA GLN A 136 -17.03 23.22 -15.75
C GLN A 136 -16.99 24.43 -14.80
N HIS A 137 -16.10 24.45 -13.80
CA HIS A 137 -16.03 25.47 -12.74
C HIS A 137 -14.60 25.86 -12.40
#